data_AF-D7CI39-F1
#
_entry.id   AF-D7CI39-F1
#
_cell.length_a   1.000
_cell.length_b   1.000
_cell.length_c   1.000
_cell.angle_alpha   90.00
_cell.angle_beta   90.00
_cell.angle_gamma   90.00
#
_symmetry.space_group_name_H-M   'P 1'
#
loop_
_entity.id
_entity.type
_entity.pdbx_description
1 polymer ?
#
loop_
_entity_poly.entity_id
_entity_poly.type
_entity_poly.pdbx_seq_one_letter_code
_entity_poly.pdbx_strand_id
1 'polypeptide(L)'
;MLIETDLTPLLRTDFSDDDAWQAVRAAVAAPVGGGLTRADTESVDDRRLADFASEQIVASVDPDAPYAVVVVADRRTMTEAATPLLVIDVADRTELRCVPEALWALLTDTGVRGMRLAEFLDDVGPDGLFRGVGGPHGLERRLAALAELRGAAAAHLGAPQAAHRAEIPGPPPAATVPGRPAPQAARTAPSVPARPSLPPATG
;
A
#
# COMPACT_ATOMS: atom_id res chain seq x y z
N MET A 1 -17.09 -10.86 -11.66
CA MET A 1 -15.98 -9.89 -11.74
C MET A 1 -14.83 -10.59 -12.43
N LEU A 2 -13.89 -9.86 -13.05
CA LEU A 2 -12.81 -10.48 -13.83
C LEU A 2 -11.42 -10.22 -13.23
N ILE A 3 -11.29 -9.25 -12.32
CA ILE A 3 -10.01 -8.86 -11.72
C ILE A 3 -10.08 -9.14 -10.22
N GLU A 4 -9.50 -10.26 -9.80
CA GLU A 4 -9.44 -10.71 -8.39
C GLU A 4 -7.96 -10.93 -8.05
N THR A 5 -7.36 -9.98 -7.32
CA THR A 5 -5.93 -9.99 -6.95
C THR A 5 -5.75 -9.45 -5.53
N ASP A 6 -4.69 -9.87 -4.85
CA ASP A 6 -4.37 -9.39 -3.49
C ASP A 6 -3.48 -8.13 -3.51
N LEU A 7 -2.76 -7.91 -4.60
CA LEU A 7 -1.93 -6.74 -4.85
C LEU A 7 -2.51 -5.87 -5.97
N THR A 8 -1.96 -4.68 -6.16
CA THR A 8 -2.37 -3.83 -7.29
C THR A 8 -2.16 -4.56 -8.63
N PRO A 9 -3.21 -4.73 -9.45
CA PRO A 9 -3.09 -5.49 -10.69
C PRO A 9 -2.38 -4.68 -11.78
N LEU A 10 -1.49 -5.36 -12.52
CA LEU A 10 -0.93 -4.95 -13.79
C LEU A 10 -1.62 -5.73 -14.91
N LEU A 11 -2.63 -5.11 -15.52
CA LEU A 11 -3.46 -5.71 -16.56
C LEU A 11 -2.81 -5.58 -17.92
N ARG A 12 -2.86 -6.64 -18.72
CA ARG A 12 -2.59 -6.56 -20.16
C ARG A 12 -3.91 -6.35 -20.91
N THR A 13 -4.01 -5.26 -21.67
CA THR A 13 -5.16 -5.01 -22.57
C THR A 13 -4.78 -5.04 -24.04
N ASP A 14 -3.50 -4.78 -24.36
CA ASP A 14 -2.96 -4.98 -25.71
C ASP A 14 -2.20 -6.31 -25.80
N PHE A 15 -2.70 -7.19 -26.67
CA PHE A 15 -2.16 -8.52 -26.91
C PHE A 15 -1.42 -8.63 -28.25
N SER A 16 -1.01 -7.48 -28.82
CA SER A 16 -0.39 -7.44 -30.15
C SER A 16 1.06 -7.93 -30.17
N ASP A 17 1.76 -7.81 -29.04
CA ASP A 17 3.17 -8.14 -28.89
C ASP A 17 3.44 -8.78 -27.52
N ASP A 18 3.87 -10.04 -27.51
CA ASP A 18 4.21 -10.79 -26.30
C ASP A 18 5.60 -10.42 -25.75
N ASP A 19 6.54 -10.02 -26.61
CA ASP A 19 7.89 -9.62 -26.21
C ASP A 19 7.85 -8.25 -25.53
N ALA A 20 7.06 -7.31 -26.08
CA ALA A 20 6.77 -6.03 -25.45
C ALA A 20 6.13 -6.23 -24.07
N TRP A 21 5.18 -7.17 -23.94
CA TRP A 21 4.58 -7.50 -22.65
C TRP A 21 5.61 -8.02 -21.64
N GLN A 22 6.53 -8.91 -22.03
CA GLN A 22 7.60 -9.35 -21.12
C GLN A 22 8.53 -8.19 -20.72
N ALA A 23 8.81 -7.26 -21.65
CA ALA A 23 9.61 -6.07 -21.35
C ALA A 23 8.91 -5.15 -20.34
N VAL A 24 7.59 -4.95 -20.46
CA VAL A 24 6.78 -4.20 -19.48
C VAL A 24 6.85 -4.85 -18.09
N ARG A 25 6.61 -6.17 -18.00
CA ARG A 25 6.69 -6.90 -16.73
C ARG A 25 8.07 -6.79 -16.10
N ALA A 26 9.12 -6.92 -16.91
CA ALA A 26 10.49 -6.78 -16.45
C ALA A 26 10.78 -5.36 -15.94
N ALA A 27 10.32 -4.32 -16.64
CA ALA A 27 10.51 -2.92 -16.23
C ALA A 27 9.77 -2.61 -14.92
N VAL A 28 8.54 -3.10 -14.76
CA VAL A 28 7.74 -2.90 -13.52
C VAL A 28 8.36 -3.66 -12.34
N ALA A 29 8.85 -4.87 -12.56
CA ALA A 29 9.48 -5.69 -11.52
C ALA A 29 10.93 -5.27 -11.20
N ALA A 30 11.55 -4.42 -12.03
CA ALA A 30 12.92 -3.98 -11.85
C ALA A 30 13.06 -3.17 -10.55
N PRO A 31 14.06 -3.47 -9.70
CA PRO A 31 14.34 -2.65 -8.53
C PRO A 31 14.79 -1.24 -8.93
N VAL A 32 14.31 -0.23 -8.20
CA VAL A 32 14.61 1.19 -8.44
C VAL A 32 15.59 1.71 -7.39
N GLY A 33 16.40 2.71 -7.76
CA GLY A 33 17.36 3.36 -6.87
C GLY A 33 18.48 2.45 -6.38
N GLY A 34 18.94 1.51 -7.22
CA GLY A 34 19.98 0.54 -6.82
C GLY A 34 19.48 -0.56 -5.88
N GLY A 35 18.19 -0.92 -5.96
CA GLY A 35 17.61 -1.98 -5.13
C GLY A 35 16.97 -1.51 -3.82
N LEU A 36 16.69 -0.21 -3.70
CA LEU A 36 16.04 0.36 -2.51
C LEU A 36 14.56 -0.03 -2.43
N THR A 37 13.89 -0.11 -3.57
CA THR A 37 12.44 -0.32 -3.67
C THR A 37 12.07 -0.94 -5.01
N ARG A 38 10.81 -1.36 -5.17
CA ARG A 38 10.19 -1.85 -6.40
C ARG A 38 8.68 -1.63 -6.34
N ALA A 39 7.99 -1.70 -7.47
CA ALA A 39 6.54 -1.73 -7.48
C ALA A 39 6.06 -3.15 -7.12
N ASP A 40 5.14 -3.25 -6.16
CA ASP A 40 4.49 -4.52 -5.82
C ASP A 40 3.16 -4.62 -6.56
N THR A 41 3.19 -5.35 -7.68
CA THR A 41 2.03 -5.56 -8.56
C THR A 41 1.83 -7.03 -8.89
N GLU A 42 0.59 -7.41 -9.19
CA GLU A 42 0.24 -8.75 -9.68
C GLU A 42 -0.14 -8.69 -11.17
N SER A 43 0.53 -9.45 -12.04
CA SER A 43 0.22 -9.44 -13.47
C SER A 43 -1.06 -10.20 -13.77
N VAL A 44 -1.98 -9.59 -14.53
CA VAL A 44 -3.21 -10.22 -15.02
C VAL A 44 -3.16 -10.27 -16.55
N ASP A 45 -3.05 -11.49 -17.08
CA ASP A 45 -2.90 -11.78 -18.51
C ASP A 45 -4.08 -12.62 -18.99
N ASP A 46 -5.29 -12.04 -18.95
CA ASP A 46 -6.54 -12.65 -19.44
C ASP A 46 -7.00 -11.95 -20.71
N ARG A 47 -7.06 -12.71 -21.82
CA ARG A 47 -7.52 -12.21 -23.13
C ARG A 47 -8.94 -11.65 -23.13
N ARG A 48 -9.76 -11.96 -22.12
CA ARG A 48 -11.08 -11.33 -21.96
C ARG A 48 -11.00 -9.82 -21.71
N LEU A 49 -9.86 -9.32 -21.24
CA LEU A 49 -9.58 -7.91 -21.00
C LEU A 49 -9.04 -7.18 -22.25
N ALA A 50 -8.90 -7.88 -23.37
CA ALA A 50 -8.42 -7.28 -24.61
C ALA A 50 -9.27 -6.07 -25.00
N ASP A 51 -8.58 -4.98 -25.33
CA ASP A 51 -9.18 -3.70 -25.78
C ASP A 51 -10.17 -3.05 -24.79
N PHE A 52 -10.16 -3.44 -23.51
CA PHE A 52 -11.01 -2.81 -22.51
C PHE A 52 -10.62 -1.33 -22.32
N ALA A 53 -11.63 -0.46 -22.37
CA ALA A 53 -11.52 0.93 -21.94
C ALA A 53 -11.52 1.03 -20.41
N SER A 54 -11.03 2.16 -19.88
CA SER A 54 -10.90 2.41 -18.45
C SER A 54 -12.18 2.19 -17.66
N GLU A 55 -13.34 2.58 -18.20
CA GLU A 55 -14.63 2.35 -17.53
C GLU A 55 -14.97 0.86 -17.41
N GLN A 56 -14.61 0.06 -18.42
CA GLN A 56 -14.83 -1.40 -18.41
C GLN A 56 -13.88 -2.08 -17.42
N ILE A 57 -12.65 -1.57 -17.31
CA ILE A 57 -11.66 -2.03 -16.33
C ILE A 57 -12.18 -1.78 -14.92
N VAL A 58 -12.53 -0.54 -14.58
CA VAL A 58 -13.03 -0.19 -13.24
C VAL A 58 -14.31 -0.96 -12.91
N ALA A 59 -15.22 -1.14 -13.86
CA ALA A 59 -16.43 -1.96 -13.66
C ALA A 59 -16.15 -3.45 -13.43
N SER A 60 -14.93 -3.93 -13.75
CA SER A 60 -14.51 -5.32 -13.60
C SER A 60 -13.74 -5.59 -12.28
N VAL A 61 -13.37 -4.54 -11.55
CA VAL A 61 -12.65 -4.56 -10.26
C VAL A 61 -13.61 -4.73 -9.10
N ASP A 62 -13.29 -5.66 -8.18
CA ASP A 62 -14.08 -5.89 -6.98
C ASP A 62 -14.25 -4.62 -6.12
N PRO A 63 -15.46 -4.22 -5.72
CA PRO A 63 -15.66 -3.08 -4.83
C PRO A 63 -14.97 -3.23 -3.47
N ASP A 64 -14.70 -4.46 -3.02
CA ASP A 64 -13.96 -4.77 -1.79
C ASP A 64 -12.46 -5.04 -2.06
N ALA A 65 -11.95 -4.70 -3.26
CA ALA A 65 -10.55 -4.87 -3.61
C ALA A 65 -9.61 -4.11 -2.66
N PRO A 66 -8.45 -4.69 -2.29
CA PRO A 66 -7.51 -4.07 -1.34
C PRO A 66 -6.66 -2.95 -1.93
N TYR A 67 -6.86 -2.59 -3.20
CA TYR A 67 -6.06 -1.60 -3.93
C TYR A 67 -6.94 -0.44 -4.44
N ALA A 68 -6.39 0.78 -4.38
CA ALA A 68 -7.08 1.99 -4.82
C ALA A 68 -6.95 2.26 -6.33
N VAL A 69 -5.97 1.63 -6.98
CA VAL A 69 -5.65 1.88 -8.38
C VAL A 69 -5.44 0.57 -9.13
N VAL A 70 -5.59 0.62 -10.45
CA VAL A 70 -5.25 -0.45 -11.39
C VAL A 70 -4.21 0.06 -12.38
N VAL A 71 -3.23 -0.77 -12.73
CA VAL A 71 -2.22 -0.45 -13.74
C VAL A 71 -2.53 -1.21 -15.02
N VAL A 72 -2.44 -0.53 -16.15
CA VAL A 72 -2.83 -1.06 -17.46
C VAL A 72 -1.67 -0.91 -18.45
N ALA A 73 -1.30 -2.04 -19.04
CA ALA A 73 -0.43 -2.14 -20.18
C ALA A 73 -1.29 -2.17 -21.46
N ASP A 74 -1.58 -0.97 -21.97
CA ASP A 74 -2.32 -0.77 -23.21
C ASP A 74 -1.38 -0.63 -24.41
N ARG A 75 -1.95 -0.40 -25.59
CA ARG A 75 -1.18 -0.26 -26.83
C ARG A 75 -0.09 0.81 -26.73
N ARG A 76 -0.33 1.90 -25.99
CA ARG A 76 0.64 2.99 -25.83
C ARG A 76 1.81 2.52 -24.95
N THR A 77 1.52 1.79 -23.88
CA THR A 77 2.53 1.11 -23.06
C THR A 77 3.42 0.18 -23.89
N MET A 78 2.83 -0.61 -24.79
CA MET A 78 3.57 -1.62 -25.58
C MET A 78 4.42 -1.02 -26.72
N THR A 79 4.10 0.19 -27.19
CA THR A 79 4.69 0.74 -28.42
C THR A 79 5.60 1.95 -28.20
N GLU A 80 5.41 2.70 -27.13
CA GLU A 80 6.23 3.88 -26.85
C GLU A 80 7.50 3.52 -26.08
N ALA A 81 8.63 4.15 -26.45
CA ALA A 81 9.93 3.88 -25.85
C ALA A 81 10.02 4.20 -24.34
N ALA A 82 9.14 5.07 -23.83
CA ALA A 82 9.05 5.39 -22.41
C ALA A 82 8.23 4.37 -21.60
N THR A 83 7.60 3.39 -22.27
CA THR A 83 6.73 2.37 -21.67
C THR A 83 5.69 2.97 -20.72
N PRO A 84 4.87 3.95 -21.17
CA PRO A 84 4.03 4.75 -20.29
C PRO A 84 2.83 3.96 -19.77
N LEU A 85 2.92 3.52 -18.52
CA LEU A 85 1.88 2.75 -17.85
C LEU A 85 0.68 3.64 -17.57
N LEU A 86 -0.51 3.18 -17.95
CA LEU A 86 -1.76 3.84 -17.57
C LEU A 86 -2.15 3.38 -16.16
N VAL A 87 -2.34 4.32 -15.25
CA VAL A 87 -2.84 4.07 -13.90
C VAL A 87 -4.23 4.68 -13.80
N ILE A 88 -5.18 3.92 -13.25
CA ILE A 88 -6.58 4.30 -13.14
C ILE A 88 -6.99 4.23 -11.67
N ASP A 89 -7.54 5.30 -11.13
CA ASP A 89 -8.16 5.32 -9.80
C ASP A 89 -9.51 4.59 -9.85
N VAL A 90 -9.71 3.60 -8.99
CA VAL A 90 -10.93 2.79 -8.97
C VAL A 90 -12.13 3.59 -8.49
N ALA A 91 -11.92 4.58 -7.61
CA ALA A 91 -13.01 5.31 -6.98
C ALA A 91 -13.60 6.40 -7.88
N ASP A 92 -12.76 7.15 -8.57
CA ASP A 92 -13.19 8.31 -9.38
C ASP A 92 -12.84 8.23 -10.87
N ARG A 93 -12.18 7.14 -11.30
CA ARG A 93 -11.78 6.88 -12.69
C ARG A 93 -10.78 7.89 -13.23
N THR A 94 -10.10 8.64 -12.37
CA THR A 94 -8.98 9.47 -12.79
C THR A 94 -7.94 8.60 -13.47
N GLU A 95 -7.40 9.09 -14.57
CA GLU A 95 -6.33 8.45 -15.33
C GLU A 95 -5.05 9.28 -15.22
N LEU A 96 -3.92 8.58 -15.10
CA LEU A 96 -2.61 9.18 -15.17
C LEU A 96 -1.64 8.22 -15.82
N ARG A 97 -0.72 8.72 -16.65
CA ARG A 97 0.36 7.90 -17.18
C ARG A 97 1.65 8.15 -16.43
N CYS A 98 2.33 7.09 -16.02
CA CYS A 98 3.63 7.18 -15.37
C CYS A 98 4.67 6.33 -16.09
N VAL A 99 5.94 6.67 -15.88
CA VAL A 99 7.03 5.77 -16.25
C VAL A 99 7.14 4.61 -15.25
N PRO A 100 7.66 3.44 -15.66
CA PRO A 100 7.79 2.29 -14.78
C PRO A 100 8.54 2.59 -13.47
N GLU A 101 9.58 3.42 -13.51
CA GLU A 101 10.42 3.75 -12.35
C GLU A 101 9.69 4.61 -11.31
N ALA A 102 8.62 5.31 -11.70
CA ALA A 102 7.81 6.12 -10.80
C ALA A 102 6.65 5.34 -10.18
N LEU A 103 6.32 4.16 -10.70
CA LEU A 103 5.14 3.40 -10.30
C LEU A 103 5.17 3.04 -8.81
N TRP A 104 6.32 2.58 -8.28
CA TRP A 104 6.42 2.21 -6.86
C TRP A 104 6.04 3.36 -5.92
N ALA A 105 6.42 4.59 -6.27
CA ALA A 105 6.18 5.76 -5.44
C ALA A 105 4.68 6.09 -5.43
N LEU A 106 4.06 5.97 -6.61
CA LEU A 106 2.62 6.15 -6.78
C LEU A 106 1.84 5.10 -5.98
N LEU A 107 2.16 3.80 -6.12
CA LEU A 107 1.50 2.72 -5.39
C LEU A 107 1.68 2.84 -3.88
N THR A 108 2.85 3.28 -3.43
CA THR A 108 3.09 3.54 -2.00
C THR A 108 2.18 4.67 -1.51
N ASP A 109 2.07 5.76 -2.25
CA ASP A 109 1.31 6.92 -1.80
C ASP A 109 -0.21 6.69 -1.88
N THR A 110 -0.70 5.99 -2.91
CA THR A 110 -2.12 5.63 -3.01
C THR A 110 -2.51 4.53 -2.02
N GLY A 111 -1.69 3.49 -1.88
CA GLY A 111 -1.98 2.36 -1.00
C GLY A 111 -1.75 2.64 0.49
N VAL A 112 -0.63 3.28 0.85
CA VAL A 112 -0.27 3.51 2.27
C VAL A 112 -0.76 4.86 2.77
N ARG A 113 -0.66 5.93 1.96
CA ARG A 113 -1.06 7.28 2.39
C ARG A 113 -2.52 7.62 2.03
N GLY A 114 -3.18 6.75 1.26
CA GLY A 114 -4.58 6.93 0.84
C GLY A 114 -4.79 8.10 -0.13
N MET A 115 -3.73 8.60 -0.76
CA MET A 115 -3.79 9.71 -1.71
C MET A 115 -4.55 9.30 -2.98
N ARG A 116 -5.25 10.25 -3.58
CA ARG A 116 -5.97 10.05 -4.85
C ARG A 116 -5.08 10.33 -6.05
N LEU A 117 -5.37 9.68 -7.18
CA LEU A 117 -4.57 9.87 -8.38
C LEU A 117 -4.62 11.32 -8.91
N ALA A 118 -5.76 12.00 -8.70
CA ALA A 118 -5.95 13.40 -9.08
C ALA A 118 -4.94 14.36 -8.45
N GLU A 119 -4.40 14.04 -7.26
CA GLU A 119 -3.42 14.88 -6.57
C GLU A 119 -2.06 14.92 -7.26
N PHE A 120 -1.77 13.96 -8.15
CA PHE A 120 -0.51 13.87 -8.89
C PHE A 120 -0.57 14.52 -10.27
N LEU A 121 -1.75 14.97 -10.73
CA LEU A 121 -1.92 15.51 -12.08
C LEU A 121 -1.10 16.78 -12.31
N ASP A 122 -0.90 17.59 -11.27
CA ASP A 122 -0.08 18.82 -11.33
C ASP A 122 1.43 18.53 -11.45
N ASP A 123 1.87 17.31 -11.17
CA ASP A 123 3.27 16.87 -11.30
C ASP A 123 3.56 16.15 -12.63
N VAL A 124 2.56 16.02 -13.50
CA VAL A 124 2.70 15.38 -14.81
C VAL A 124 3.55 16.28 -15.72
N GLY A 125 4.57 15.68 -16.34
CA GLY A 125 5.45 16.38 -17.28
C GLY A 125 4.72 16.87 -18.54
N PRO A 126 5.35 17.75 -19.34
CA PRO A 126 4.76 18.26 -20.58
C PRO A 126 4.51 17.17 -21.64
N ASP A 127 5.14 16.00 -21.49
CA ASP A 127 4.94 14.79 -22.29
C ASP A 127 3.74 13.95 -21.83
N GLY A 128 3.03 14.39 -20.78
CA GLY A 128 1.91 13.68 -20.19
C GLY A 128 2.32 12.53 -19.27
N LEU A 129 3.59 12.48 -18.84
CA LEU A 129 4.11 11.40 -18.00
C LEU A 129 4.49 11.90 -16.60
N PHE A 130 3.97 11.20 -15.59
CA PHE A 130 4.39 11.36 -14.21
C PHE A 130 5.74 10.68 -13.96
N ARG A 131 6.66 11.43 -13.36
CA ARG A 131 8.02 11.01 -13.03
C ARG A 131 8.37 11.24 -11.55
N GLY A 132 7.35 11.40 -10.70
CA GLY A 132 7.49 11.68 -9.27
C GLY A 132 7.06 13.09 -8.87
N VAL A 133 6.72 13.25 -7.59
CA VAL A 133 6.22 14.51 -7.01
C VAL A 133 7.31 15.59 -6.95
N GLY A 134 6.97 16.81 -7.36
CA GLY A 134 7.89 17.95 -7.44
C GLY A 134 8.68 17.99 -8.74
N GLY A 135 8.05 17.56 -9.84
CA GLY A 135 8.56 17.67 -11.21
C GLY A 135 9.63 16.63 -11.60
N PRO A 136 10.42 16.88 -12.66
CA PRO A 136 11.21 15.85 -13.35
C PRO A 136 12.29 15.17 -12.50
N HIS A 137 12.71 15.78 -11.39
CA HIS A 137 13.70 15.23 -10.45
C HIS A 137 13.07 14.77 -9.13
N GLY A 138 11.73 14.75 -9.04
CA GLY A 138 10.99 14.39 -7.84
C GLY A 138 11.31 12.99 -7.33
N LEU A 139 11.33 12.02 -8.25
CA LEU A 139 11.70 10.64 -7.96
C LEU A 139 13.15 10.52 -7.47
N GLU A 140 14.09 11.20 -8.12
CA GLU A 140 15.51 11.17 -7.72
C GLU A 140 15.71 11.67 -6.28
N ARG A 141 15.06 12.77 -5.92
CA ARG A 141 15.10 13.30 -4.55
C ARG A 141 14.52 12.32 -3.53
N ARG A 142 13.40 11.66 -3.88
CA ARG A 142 12.77 10.66 -3.00
C ARG A 142 13.68 9.44 -2.81
N LEU A 143 14.34 8.98 -3.87
CA LEU A 143 15.28 7.86 -3.82
C LEU A 143 16.53 8.21 -3.00
N ALA A 144 17.08 9.42 -3.16
CA ALA A 144 18.20 9.90 -2.35
C ALA A 144 17.83 9.92 -0.85
N ALA A 145 16.64 10.42 -0.50
CA ALA A 145 16.17 10.42 0.88
C ALA A 145 16.01 9.00 1.46
N LEU A 146 15.51 8.04 0.66
CA LEU A 146 15.42 6.63 1.06
C LEU A 146 16.81 6.00 1.26
N ALA A 147 17.78 6.31 0.41
CA ALA A 147 19.15 5.83 0.53
C ALA A 147 19.78 6.29 1.85
N GLU A 148 19.60 7.57 2.21
CA GLU A 148 20.07 8.15 3.47
C GLU A 148 19.43 7.44 4.69
N LEU A 149 18.11 7.24 4.67
CA LEU A 149 17.40 6.53 5.75
C LEU A 149 17.89 5.09 5.91
N ARG A 150 18.11 4.38 4.79
CA ARG A 150 18.62 3.00 4.82
C ARG A 150 20.05 2.95 5.35
N GLY A 151 20.90 3.89 4.95
CA GLY A 151 22.27 4.03 5.47
C GLY A 151 22.29 4.29 6.98
N ALA A 152 21.45 5.21 7.45
CA ALA A 152 21.30 5.52 8.88
C ALA A 152 20.81 4.31 9.69
N ALA A 153 19.81 3.57 9.17
CA ALA A 153 19.32 2.35 9.82
C ALA A 153 20.39 1.25 9.90
N ALA A 154 21.16 1.04 8.83
CA ALA A 154 22.27 0.09 8.82
C ALA A 154 23.36 0.47 9.84
N ALA A 155 23.68 1.76 9.96
CA ALA A 155 24.61 2.26 10.97
C ALA A 155 24.06 2.06 12.40
N HIS A 156 22.76 2.26 12.62
CA HIS A 156 22.13 2.04 13.92
C HIS A 156 22.12 0.57 14.34
N LEU A 157 21.88 -0.36 13.39
CA LEU A 157 21.90 -1.80 13.63
C LEU A 157 23.33 -2.36 13.76
N GLY A 158 24.31 -1.74 13.11
CA GLY A 158 25.72 -2.13 13.17
C GLY A 158 26.48 -1.53 14.37
N ALA A 159 25.95 -0.50 15.02
CA ALA A 159 26.51 0.03 16.25
C ALA A 159 26.25 -0.97 17.39
N PRO A 160 27.24 -1.31 18.23
CA PRO A 160 26.98 -2.10 19.42
C PRO A 160 25.97 -1.30 20.26
N GLN A 161 24.77 -1.86 20.46
CA GLN A 161 23.88 -1.39 21.51
C GLN A 161 24.67 -1.49 22.81
N ALA A 162 25.21 -0.37 23.28
CA ALA A 162 25.70 -0.26 24.64
C ALA A 162 24.50 -0.60 25.52
N ALA A 163 24.47 -1.84 26.00
CA ALA A 163 23.40 -2.35 26.84
C ALA A 163 23.34 -1.44 28.07
N HIS A 164 22.41 -0.49 28.06
CA HIS A 164 22.02 0.19 29.26
C HIS A 164 21.19 -0.83 30.04
N ARG A 165 21.91 -1.69 30.77
CA ARG A 165 21.34 -2.55 31.80
C ARG A 165 20.78 -1.60 32.84
N ALA A 166 19.51 -1.20 32.65
CA ALA A 166 18.70 -0.69 33.72
C ALA A 166 18.63 -1.81 34.76
N GLU A 167 19.43 -1.69 35.82
CA GLU A 167 19.24 -2.50 37.00
C GLU A 167 17.84 -2.20 37.52
N ILE A 168 16.92 -3.14 37.31
CA ILE A 168 15.65 -3.14 38.01
C ILE A 168 16.01 -3.31 39.49
N PRO A 169 15.76 -2.31 40.35
CA PRO A 169 16.03 -2.46 41.77
C PRO A 169 15.15 -3.61 42.29
N GLY A 170 15.77 -4.58 42.95
CA GLY A 170 15.04 -5.68 43.58
C GLY A 170 13.97 -5.15 44.55
N PRO A 171 12.86 -5.89 44.74
CA PRO A 171 11.81 -5.47 45.65
C PRO A 171 12.35 -5.28 47.08
N PRO A 172 11.90 -4.26 47.82
CA PRO A 172 12.32 -4.06 49.20
C PRO A 172 11.88 -5.23 50.08
N PRO A 173 12.64 -5.57 51.15
CA PRO A 173 12.28 -6.66 52.04
C PRO A 173 10.94 -6.40 52.73
N ALA A 174 10.15 -7.47 52.86
CA ALA A 174 8.82 -7.44 53.43
C ALA A 174 8.81 -6.86 54.85
N ALA A 175 8.09 -5.75 55.03
CA ALA A 175 7.75 -5.25 56.35
C ALA A 175 6.75 -6.21 57.01
N THR A 176 7.10 -6.72 58.19
CA THR A 176 6.22 -7.49 59.07
C THR A 176 4.99 -6.66 59.44
N VAL A 177 3.83 -7.02 58.90
CA VAL A 177 2.54 -6.44 59.30
C VAL A 177 2.00 -7.23 60.50
N PRO A 178 1.73 -6.60 61.67
CA PRO A 178 1.10 -7.29 62.78
C PRO A 178 -0.42 -7.35 62.62
N GLY A 179 -0.97 -8.55 62.87
CA GLY A 179 -2.27 -8.78 63.50
C GLY A 179 -3.53 -8.25 62.81
N ARG A 180 -4.17 -9.11 62.01
CA ARG A 180 -5.56 -8.92 61.54
C ARG A 180 -6.55 -9.31 62.65
N PRO A 181 -7.53 -8.46 63.04
CA PRO A 181 -8.65 -8.93 63.85
C PRO A 181 -9.73 -9.61 62.99
N ALA A 182 -10.47 -10.51 63.64
CA ALA A 182 -11.43 -11.47 63.10
C ALA A 182 -12.67 -10.83 62.41
N PRO A 183 -13.39 -11.58 61.55
CA PRO A 183 -14.41 -11.03 60.65
C PRO A 183 -15.77 -10.81 61.35
N GLN A 184 -16.42 -9.69 61.05
CA GLN A 184 -17.81 -9.41 61.44
C GLN A 184 -18.77 -9.76 60.28
N ALA A 185 -19.91 -10.34 60.65
CA ALA A 185 -20.83 -11.06 59.78
C ALA A 185 -21.68 -10.17 58.84
N ALA A 186 -21.90 -10.73 57.64
CA ALA A 186 -23.07 -10.69 56.75
C ALA A 186 -23.99 -9.45 56.70
N ARG A 187 -24.21 -8.95 55.47
CA ARG A 187 -25.51 -8.48 54.95
C ARG A 187 -25.52 -8.44 53.41
N THR A 188 -26.28 -9.38 52.85
CA THR A 188 -27.17 -9.32 51.67
C THR A 188 -26.79 -8.55 50.40
N ALA A 189 -26.79 -9.29 49.28
CA ALA A 189 -26.73 -8.81 47.89
C ALA A 189 -28.07 -8.24 47.38
N PRO A 190 -28.05 -7.40 46.33
CA PRO A 190 -29.17 -7.28 45.40
C PRO A 190 -28.84 -7.84 44.00
N SER A 191 -29.78 -8.66 43.50
CA SER A 191 -29.85 -9.17 42.13
C SER A 191 -30.03 -8.05 41.09
N VAL A 192 -29.37 -8.19 39.94
CA VAL A 192 -29.60 -7.35 38.75
C VAL A 192 -30.37 -8.16 37.70
N PRO A 193 -31.49 -7.65 37.14
CA PRO A 193 -32.29 -8.37 36.15
C PRO A 193 -31.72 -8.27 34.73
N ALA A 194 -31.94 -9.34 33.95
CA ALA A 194 -31.55 -9.50 32.56
C ALA A 194 -32.33 -8.57 31.60
N ARG A 195 -31.64 -8.07 30.57
CA ARG A 195 -32.24 -7.30 29.45
C ARG A 195 -32.85 -8.24 28.39
N PRO A 196 -34.07 -7.96 27.87
CA PRO A 196 -34.67 -8.74 26.80
C PRO A 196 -34.24 -8.31 25.39
N SER A 197 -34.18 -9.29 24.49
CA SER A 197 -33.85 -9.19 23.06
C SER A 197 -34.98 -8.56 22.23
N LEU A 198 -34.61 -7.78 21.20
CA LEU A 198 -35.52 -7.19 20.20
C LEU A 198 -35.68 -8.10 18.96
N PRO A 199 -36.89 -8.24 18.39
CA PRO A 199 -37.14 -8.98 17.14
C PRO A 199 -36.93 -8.13 15.86
N PRO A 200 -36.84 -8.79 14.67
CA PRO A 200 -36.45 -8.16 13.41
C PRO A 200 -37.57 -7.33 12.75
N ALA A 201 -37.17 -6.31 11.99
CA ALA A 201 -38.05 -5.44 11.22
C ALA A 201 -38.32 -6.03 9.82
N THR A 202 -39.60 -6.06 9.44
CA THR A 202 -40.08 -6.37 8.09
C THR A 202 -40.56 -5.06 7.45
N GLY A 203 -40.21 -4.84 6.18
CA GLY A 203 -40.71 -3.72 5.37
C GLY A 203 -39.78 -3.41 4.22
#